data_AF-U5MR22-F1
#
_entry.id   AF-U5MR22-F1
#
_cell.length_a   1.000
_cell.length_b   1.000
_cell.length_c   1.000
_cell.angle_alpha   90.00
_cell.angle_beta   90.00
_cell.angle_gamma   90.00
#
_symmetry.space_group_name_H-M   'P 1'
#
loop_
_entity.id
_entity.type
_entity.pdbx_description
1 polymer ?
#
loop_
_entity_poly.entity_id
_entity_poly.type
_entity_poly.pdbx_seq_one_letter_code
_entity_poly.pdbx_strand_id
1 'polypeptide(L)' 'MDNIETNVNIVLEKVKESPTIQSGKKSIAILSSNNANLSIQDFDEAIEYIWKNNLLKILKVEREHIYIMKIYVDVA' A
#
# COMPACT_ATOMS: atom_id res chain seq x y z
N MET A 1 19.58 9.67 -2.03
CA MET A 1 19.07 8.44 -1.39
C MET A 1 17.66 8.76 -0.89
N ASP A 2 16.80 9.26 -1.80
CA ASP A 2 15.65 10.13 -1.44
C ASP A 2 14.31 9.68 -2.06
N ASN A 3 14.29 8.61 -2.85
CA ASN A 3 13.07 8.18 -3.57
C ASN A 3 12.15 7.32 -2.69
N ILE A 4 12.72 6.42 -1.88
CA ILE A 4 11.93 5.43 -1.13
C ILE A 4 11.07 6.04 -0.02
N GLU A 5 11.61 6.98 0.76
CA GLU A 5 10.86 7.62 1.85
C GLU A 5 9.69 8.47 1.31
N THR A 6 9.91 9.16 0.19
CA THR A 6 8.88 9.91 -0.52
C THR A 6 7.76 8.98 -0.98
N ASN A 7 8.08 7.86 -1.61
CA ASN A 7 7.10 6.89 -2.10
C ASN A 7 6.33 6.22 -0.95
N VAL A 8 7.00 5.89 0.15
CA VAL A 8 6.36 5.37 1.37
C VAL A 8 5.34 6.38 1.91
N ASN A 9 5.70 7.66 2.02
CA ASN A 9 4.78 8.69 2.48
C ASN A 9 3.57 8.85 1.55
N ILE A 10 3.79 8.82 0.23
CA ILE A 10 2.70 8.84 -0.76
C ILE A 10 1.75 7.67 -0.53
N VAL A 11 2.27 6.45 -0.34
CA VAL A 11 1.44 5.27 -0.08
C VAL A 11 0.65 5.42 1.22
N LEU A 12 1.29 5.85 2.31
CA LEU A 12 0.64 6.02 3.61
C LEU A 12 -0.50 7.05 3.55
N GLU A 13 -0.30 8.18 2.89
CA GLU A 13 -1.35 9.19 2.70
C GLU A 13 -2.47 8.66 1.81
N LYS A 14 -2.13 7.98 0.70
CA LYS A 14 -3.12 7.40 -0.21
C LYS A 14 -3.97 6.32 0.44
N VAL A 15 -3.43 5.53 1.37
CA VAL A 15 -4.21 4.56 2.15
C VAL A 15 -5.26 5.28 3.01
N LYS A 16 -4.93 6.42 3.62
CA LYS A 16 -5.88 7.20 4.44
C LYS A 16 -7.00 7.83 3.59
N GLU A 17 -6.69 8.23 2.37
CA GLU A 17 -7.65 8.80 1.41
C GLU A 17 -8.50 7.72 0.69
N SER A 18 -8.06 6.46 0.71
CA SER A 18 -8.71 5.39 -0.04
C SER A 18 -10.06 5.03 0.57
N PRO A 19 -11.11 4.84 -0.25
CA PRO A 19 -12.40 4.34 0.23
C PRO A 19 -12.23 3.02 0.99
N THR A 20 -12.86 2.94 2.16
CA THR A 20 -12.79 1.75 3.02
C THR A 20 -14.02 0.87 2.83
N ILE A 21 -13.80 -0.44 2.74
CA ILE A 21 -14.86 -1.45 2.72
C ILE A 21 -14.94 -2.08 4.11
N GLN A 22 -16.15 -2.20 4.64
CA GLN A 22 -16.40 -2.92 5.89
C GLN A 22 -16.45 -4.43 5.64
N SER A 23 -15.65 -5.19 6.39
CA SER A 23 -15.63 -6.65 6.36
C SER A 23 -15.66 -7.20 7.79
N GLY A 24 -16.87 -7.52 8.26
CA GLY A 24 -17.09 -7.88 9.67
C GLY A 24 -16.75 -6.71 10.59
N LYS A 25 -15.75 -6.88 11.46
CA LYS A 25 -15.25 -5.84 12.38
C LYS A 25 -14.08 -5.03 11.81
N LYS A 26 -13.61 -5.35 10.60
CA LYS A 26 -12.44 -4.70 9.98
C LYS A 26 -12.88 -3.64 8.98
N SER A 27 -12.17 -2.52 8.98
CA SER A 27 -12.25 -1.51 7.94
C SER A 27 -11.05 -1.70 7.02
N ILE A 28 -11.30 -2.01 5.75
CA ILE A 28 -10.23 -2.39 4.81
C ILE A 28 -10.10 -1.32 3.73
N ALA A 29 -8.93 -0.70 3.63
CA ALA A 29 -8.55 0.14 2.51
C ALA A 29 -7.89 -0.70 1.42
N ILE A 30 -8.16 -0.37 0.15
CA ILE A 30 -7.55 -1.03 -1.01
C ILE A 30 -6.80 0.02 -1.80
N LEU A 31 -5.52 -0.22 -2.07
CA LEU A 31 -4.67 0.71 -2.83
C LEU A 31 -3.89 -0.05 -3.90
N SER A 32 -3.89 0.47 -5.12
CA SER A 32 -3.03 -0.01 -6.22
C SER A 32 -1.95 1.01 -6.60
N SER A 33 -0.92 0.56 -7.31
CA SER A 33 0.13 1.44 -7.86
C SER A 33 -0.43 2.60 -8.68
N ASN A 34 -1.43 2.30 -9.52
CA ASN A 34 -2.12 3.29 -10.35
C ASN A 34 -2.86 4.34 -9.49
N ASN A 35 -3.51 3.92 -8.41
CA ASN A 35 -4.19 4.86 -7.50
C ASN A 35 -3.20 5.71 -6.70
N ALA A 36 -2.02 5.16 -6.38
CA ALA A 36 -0.94 5.88 -5.74
C ALA A 36 -0.19 6.83 -6.69
N ASN A 37 -0.45 6.75 -8.00
CA ASN A 37 0.29 7.47 -9.04
C ASN A 37 1.80 7.20 -8.97
N LEU A 38 2.17 5.95 -8.68
CA LEU A 38 3.55 5.47 -8.63
C LEU A 38 3.78 4.44 -9.73
N SER A 39 5.03 4.32 -10.21
CA SER A 39 5.42 3.19 -11.05
C SER A 39 5.23 1.90 -10.26
N ILE A 40 5.04 0.76 -10.95
CA ILE A 40 4.88 -0.52 -10.27
C ILE A 40 6.11 -0.89 -9.43
N GLN A 41 7.31 -0.46 -9.85
CA GLN A 41 8.57 -0.66 -9.14
C GLN A 41 8.65 0.21 -7.87
N ASP A 42 8.36 1.51 -7.99
CA ASP A 42 8.35 2.43 -6.86
C ASP A 42 7.30 2.04 -5.81
N PHE A 43 6.14 1.57 -6.27
CA PHE A 43 5.09 1.07 -5.39
C PHE A 43 5.55 -0.21 -4.68
N ASP A 44 6.09 -1.19 -5.41
CA ASP A 44 6.60 -2.44 -4.85
C ASP A 44 7.65 -2.20 -3.76
N GLU A 45 8.67 -1.40 -4.04
CA GLU A 45 9.72 -1.06 -3.08
C GLU A 45 9.14 -0.37 -1.83
N ALA A 46 8.20 0.56 -2.01
CA ALA A 46 7.54 1.23 -0.90
C ALA A 46 6.70 0.27 -0.04
N ILE A 47 6.00 -0.69 -0.66
CA ILE A 47 5.23 -1.70 0.08
C ILE A 47 6.15 -2.64 0.84
N GLU A 48 7.23 -3.12 0.23
CA GLU A 48 8.22 -3.97 0.91
C GLU A 48 8.84 -3.24 2.11
N TYR A 49 9.12 -1.94 1.99
CA TYR A 49 9.58 -1.12 3.11
C TYR A 49 8.52 -1.01 4.21
N ILE A 50 7.27 -0.69 3.86
CA ILE A 50 6.15 -0.59 4.80
C ILE A 50 5.94 -1.90 5.55
N TRP A 51 6.00 -3.04 4.85
CA TRP A 51 5.83 -4.36 5.43
C TRP A 51 6.99 -4.68 6.38
N LYS A 52 8.23 -4.52 5.94
CA LYS A 52 9.42 -4.80 6.75
C LYS A 52 9.46 -4.00 8.06
N ASN A 53 8.93 -2.77 8.02
CA ASN A 53 8.91 -1.87 9.17
C ASN A 53 7.57 -1.87 9.93
N ASN A 54 6.62 -2.74 9.57
CA ASN A 54 5.28 -2.82 10.16
C ASN A 54 4.53 -1.48 10.25
N LEU A 55 4.68 -0.62 9.23
CA LEU A 55 4.03 0.71 9.22
C LEU A 55 2.52 0.63 8.96
N LEU A 56 2.09 -0.42 8.28
CA LEU A 56 0.68 -0.74 8.03
C LEU A 56 0.45 -2.24 8.20
N LYS A 57 -0.76 -2.59 8.64
CA LYS A 57 -1.19 -3.99 8.68
C LYS A 57 -1.73 -4.43 7.32
N ILE A 58 -0.82 -4.90 6.47
CA ILE A 58 -1.15 -5.45 5.16
C ILE A 58 -1.78 -6.84 5.35
N LEU A 59 -3.01 -6.99 4.88
CA LEU A 59 -3.80 -8.23 4.96
C LEU A 59 -3.59 -9.13 3.75
N LYS A 60 -3.43 -8.53 2.57
CA LYS A 60 -3.25 -9.22 1.29
C LYS A 60 -2.48 -8.31 0.34
N VAL A 61 -1.69 -8.93 -0.52
CA VAL A 61 -1.07 -8.27 -1.68
C VAL A 61 -1.46 -9.00 -2.96
N GLU A 62 -1.60 -8.25 -4.05
CA GLU A 62 -1.71 -8.78 -5.41
C GLU A 62 -0.49 -8.35 -6.19
N ARG A 63 0.04 -9.26 -7.01
CA ARG A 63 1.28 -9.07 -7.75
C ARG A 63 1.03 -9.22 -9.25
N GLU A 64 1.75 -8.42 -10.01
CA GLU A 64 1.95 -8.64 -11.44
C GLU A 64 3.40 -9.06 -11.65
N HIS A 65 3.60 -10.30 -12.07
CA HIS A 65 4.91 -10.96 -12.05
C HIS A 65 5.57 -10.91 -10.65
N ILE A 66 6.68 -10.18 -10.52
CA ILE A 66 7.45 -10.08 -9.28
C ILE A 66 7.03 -8.88 -8.42
N TYR A 67 6.32 -7.90 -9.00
CA TYR A 67 6.02 -6.64 -8.33
C TYR A 67 4.65 -6.65 -7.68
N ILE A 68 4.55 -6.12 -6.47
CA ILE A 68 3.29 -5.80 -5.82
C ILE A 68 2.61 -4.67 -6.60
N MET A 69 1.37 -4.90 -7.01
CA MET A 69 0.57 -3.91 -7.75
C MET A 69 -0.62 -3.39 -6.94
N LYS A 70 -1.04 -4.14 -5.91
CA LYS A 70 -2.18 -3.77 -5.06
C LYS A 70 -2.04 -4.36 -3.66
N ILE A 71 -2.49 -3.61 -2.66
CA ILE A 71 -2.52 -4.00 -1.25
C ILE A 71 -3.92 -3.85 -0.67
N TYR A 72 -4.19 -4.65 0.36
CA TYR A 72 -5.36 -4.57 1.21
C TYR A 72 -4.88 -4.32 2.63
N VAL A 73 -5.33 -3.23 3.24
CA VAL A 73 -4.80 -2.75 4.52
C VAL A 73 -5.92 -2.65 5.55
N ASP A 74 -5.67 -3.16 6.75
CA ASP A 74 -6.53 -2.94 7.91
C ASP A 74 -6.30 -1.50 8.42
N VAL A 75 -7.33 -0.66 8.38
CA VAL A 75 -7.27 0.76 8.81
C VAL A 75 -8.13 1.03 10.05
N ALA A 76 -8.55 -0.03 10.74
CA ALA A 76 -9.29 0.02 12.00
C ALA A 76 -8.37 0.08 13.23
#